data_AF-L0G577-F1
#
_entry.id   AF-L0G577-F1
#
_cell.length_a   1.000
_cell.length_b   1.000
_cell.length_c   1.000
_cell.angle_alpha   90.00
_cell.angle_beta   90.00
_cell.angle_gamma   90.00
#
_symmetry.space_group_name_H-M   'P 1'
#
loop_
_entity.id
_entity.type
_entity.pdbx_description
1 polymer ?
#
loop_
_entity_poly.entity_id
_entity_poly.type
_entity_poly.pdbx_seq_one_letter_code
_entity_poly.pdbx_strand_id
1 'polypeptide(L)'
;MKSANRVYVVASGDLRLSANQVGWAFQDKMEELLSGVLKELGWEVERGHAYNQEKQHGFIDSQRMGIEVFKPLDPTTPIIVAESVWQYTHHVLPGLYSHNAPILVLANWDGKSSGLVGALNLKGSLTKAGIAHSCLWSTDFTDSFFIEKLKEWLETGKISHDLSHVKELAEVQIPTELADKGRSFAHDFKQGKAIMGVFDEGCMGMYNAIIPDTYLHQLGVFKERLSQSALYAEMSRVGDDDAYRILTWLEDEGMHFEWGKNPQTELTREQTLEQCKMYIAAVRIADEFGCDTIGIQYQQGLKDLVAASDLAEGLLNNVVRPPVYGKNGEELYKGKSIPHFNEVDECAGLDGLITTRLWEILGLPPENTLHDIRWGEDVEFGGRSEFVWVFLISGAVPPAHFIDGFKGASSERQPPMYFQKGGGSLKGISKPGYIVWSRIYMEDESLFCDIGIGEVVELPLGETQRRWHNTTPQWPIMNVVLPGVSRDQMMAKHQANHIQVAYGESYESTVEAAYLKASALDALGIKVRFCGEI
;
A
#
# COMPACT_ATOMS: atom_id res chain seq x y z
N MET A 1 44.38 -10.35 18.43
CA MET A 1 43.37 -10.82 17.46
C MET A 1 42.54 -9.60 17.12
N LYS A 2 42.43 -9.20 15.83
CA LYS A 2 41.41 -8.23 15.45
C LYS A 2 40.06 -8.87 15.80
N SER A 3 39.17 -8.15 16.49
CA SER A 3 37.79 -8.62 16.67
C SER A 3 37.21 -8.92 15.28
N ALA A 4 36.56 -10.07 15.12
CA ALA A 4 35.84 -10.36 13.88
C ALA A 4 34.77 -9.28 13.67
N ASN A 5 34.61 -8.82 12.43
CA ASN A 5 33.51 -7.92 12.09
C ASN A 5 32.22 -8.73 12.18
N ARG A 6 31.31 -8.36 13.09
CA ARG A 6 30.07 -9.10 13.38
C ARG A 6 28.87 -8.25 12.96
N VAL A 7 27.85 -8.89 12.42
CA VAL A 7 26.59 -8.27 12.05
C VAL A 7 25.42 -9.14 12.50
N TYR A 8 24.40 -8.50 13.07
CA TYR A 8 23.15 -9.17 13.40
C TYR A 8 22.26 -9.29 12.16
N VAL A 9 21.62 -10.44 11.97
CA VAL A 9 20.52 -10.61 11.02
C VAL A 9 19.24 -10.91 11.79
N VAL A 10 18.21 -10.13 11.55
CA VAL A 10 16.85 -10.36 12.07
C VAL A 10 15.85 -10.34 10.92
N ALA A 11 14.67 -10.92 11.14
CA ALA A 11 13.64 -11.07 10.12
C ALA A 11 12.29 -10.92 10.81
N SER A 12 11.55 -9.87 10.44
CA SER A 12 10.18 -9.68 10.89
C SER A 12 9.25 -10.55 10.05
N GLY A 13 8.18 -11.05 10.65
CA GLY A 13 7.17 -11.83 9.95
C GLY A 13 5.80 -11.22 10.03
N ASP A 14 4.84 -11.97 9.49
CA ASP A 14 3.42 -11.76 9.64
C ASP A 14 2.97 -12.13 11.07
N LEU A 15 1.87 -11.56 11.54
CA LEU A 15 1.19 -12.04 12.75
C LEU A 15 0.45 -13.37 12.49
N ARG A 16 0.04 -13.61 11.25
CA ARG A 16 -0.69 -14.82 10.83
C ARG A 16 0.28 -15.99 10.64
N LEU A 17 0.10 -17.05 11.43
CA LEU A 17 0.95 -18.25 11.39
C LEU A 17 1.04 -18.88 9.99
N SER A 18 -0.09 -19.01 9.29
CA SER A 18 -0.17 -19.57 7.94
C SER A 18 0.68 -18.80 6.93
N ALA A 19 0.71 -17.47 7.04
CA ALA A 19 1.53 -16.62 6.19
C ALA A 19 3.02 -16.87 6.42
N ASN A 20 3.44 -16.96 7.69
CA ASN A 20 4.82 -17.26 8.05
C ASN A 20 5.27 -18.65 7.60
N GLN A 21 4.41 -19.67 7.74
CA GLN A 21 4.74 -21.04 7.32
C GLN A 21 4.97 -21.15 5.82
N VAL A 22 4.12 -20.49 5.01
CA VAL A 22 4.28 -20.44 3.55
C VAL A 22 5.51 -19.61 3.16
N GLY A 23 5.69 -18.47 3.82
CA GLY A 23 6.75 -17.51 3.52
C GLY A 23 8.16 -17.96 3.94
N TRP A 24 8.29 -18.88 4.89
CA TRP A 24 9.58 -19.25 5.49
C TRP A 24 10.61 -19.74 4.46
N ALA A 25 10.18 -20.50 3.45
CA ALA A 25 11.09 -21.02 2.43
C ALA A 25 11.79 -19.90 1.62
N PHE A 26 11.13 -18.76 1.43
CA PHE A 26 11.74 -17.60 0.77
C PHE A 26 12.77 -16.93 1.68
N GLN A 27 12.46 -16.82 2.97
CA GLN A 27 13.33 -16.17 3.95
C GLN A 27 14.58 -16.99 4.21
N ASP A 28 14.44 -18.29 4.43
CA ASP A 28 15.56 -19.21 4.68
C ASP A 28 16.56 -19.18 3.52
N LYS A 29 16.05 -19.21 2.28
CA LYS A 29 16.87 -19.07 1.06
C LYS A 29 17.58 -17.73 0.99
N MET A 30 16.89 -16.62 1.30
CA MET A 30 17.47 -15.28 1.30
C MET A 30 18.59 -15.17 2.35
N GLU A 31 18.36 -15.68 3.56
CA GLU A 31 19.33 -15.67 4.65
C GLU A 31 20.56 -16.54 4.35
N GLU A 32 20.40 -17.68 3.67
CA GLU A 32 21.51 -18.52 3.20
C GLU A 32 22.40 -17.75 2.22
N LEU A 33 21.80 -17.13 1.19
CA LEU A 33 22.52 -16.34 0.19
C LEU A 33 23.24 -15.14 0.83
N LEU A 34 22.54 -14.38 1.66
CA LEU A 34 23.09 -13.23 2.38
C LEU A 34 24.26 -13.64 3.27
N SER A 35 24.13 -14.75 4.00
CA SER A 35 25.19 -15.25 4.88
C SER A 35 26.43 -15.66 4.09
N GLY A 36 26.26 -16.25 2.91
CA GLY A 36 27.35 -16.56 1.98
C GLY A 36 28.13 -15.30 1.59
N VAL A 37 27.41 -14.27 1.12
CA VAL A 37 28.03 -12.99 0.69
C VAL A 37 28.74 -12.29 1.85
N LEU A 38 28.11 -12.18 3.02
CA LEU A 38 28.72 -11.54 4.18
C LEU A 38 30.02 -12.24 4.62
N LYS A 39 30.02 -13.57 4.58
CA LYS A 39 31.21 -14.37 4.89
C LYS A 39 32.34 -14.14 3.87
N GLU A 40 32.03 -14.06 2.58
CA GLU A 40 33.02 -13.73 1.53
C GLU A 40 33.60 -12.33 1.71
N LEU A 41 32.81 -11.39 2.23
CA LEU A 41 33.25 -10.03 2.58
C LEU A 41 33.96 -9.95 3.95
N GLY A 42 34.15 -11.08 4.64
CA GLY A 42 34.89 -11.16 5.91
C GLY A 42 34.09 -10.78 7.16
N TRP A 43 32.76 -10.84 7.08
CA TRP A 43 31.85 -10.60 8.21
C TRP A 43 31.27 -11.91 8.76
N GLU A 44 31.17 -11.98 10.08
CA GLU A 44 30.49 -13.04 10.80
C GLU A 44 29.03 -12.66 11.02
N VAL A 45 28.12 -13.53 10.54
CA VAL A 45 26.68 -13.35 10.69
C VAL A 45 26.21 -14.03 11.96
N GLU A 46 25.45 -13.30 12.76
CA GLU A 46 24.68 -13.88 13.84
C GLU A 46 23.20 -13.59 13.66
N ARG A 47 22.41 -14.66 13.59
CA ARG A 47 20.97 -14.56 13.57
C ARG A 47 20.46 -14.23 14.97
N GLY A 48 19.75 -13.12 15.13
CA GLY A 48 19.29 -12.63 16.45
C GLY A 48 18.21 -13.50 17.11
N HIS A 49 17.63 -14.46 16.39
CA HIS A 49 16.58 -15.35 16.87
C HIS A 49 16.67 -16.72 16.18
N ALA A 50 16.06 -17.74 16.78
CA ALA A 50 16.13 -19.11 16.30
C ALA A 50 14.86 -19.51 15.52
N TYR A 51 14.99 -20.53 14.65
CA TYR A 51 13.84 -21.21 14.07
C TYR A 51 13.00 -21.89 15.15
N ASN A 52 11.67 -21.73 15.08
CA ASN A 52 10.74 -22.38 15.99
C ASN A 52 10.16 -23.63 15.32
N GLN A 53 10.50 -24.81 15.87
CA GLN A 53 10.05 -26.10 15.35
C GLN A 53 8.54 -26.32 15.44
N GLU A 54 7.88 -25.75 16.45
CA GLU A 54 6.43 -25.88 16.64
C GLU A 54 5.66 -24.99 15.66
N LYS A 55 6.12 -23.74 15.47
CA LYS A 55 5.51 -22.79 14.54
C LYS A 55 5.90 -23.04 13.08
N GLN A 56 6.98 -23.76 12.85
CA GLN A 56 7.56 -24.09 11.55
C GLN A 56 8.05 -22.87 10.73
N HIS A 57 8.57 -21.87 11.43
CA HIS A 57 9.23 -20.73 10.82
C HIS A 57 10.24 -20.10 11.80
N GLY A 58 11.12 -19.26 11.28
CA GLY A 58 12.09 -18.50 12.06
C GLY A 58 11.84 -17.00 12.08
N PHE A 59 10.66 -16.48 11.77
CA PHE A 59 10.36 -15.05 11.91
C PHE A 59 10.10 -14.58 13.34
N ILE A 60 10.31 -13.28 13.59
CA ILE A 60 9.73 -12.54 14.72
C ILE A 60 8.27 -12.22 14.39
N ASP A 61 7.33 -12.84 15.12
CA ASP A 61 5.89 -12.82 14.78
C ASP A 61 5.00 -12.15 15.84
N SER A 62 5.62 -11.43 16.78
CA SER A 62 4.90 -10.59 17.73
C SER A 62 5.80 -9.49 18.30
N GLN A 63 5.20 -8.39 18.72
CA GLN A 63 5.91 -7.32 19.43
C GLN A 63 6.60 -7.82 20.71
N ARG A 64 5.96 -8.74 21.45
CA ARG A 64 6.55 -9.31 22.66
C ARG A 64 7.81 -10.12 22.34
N MET A 65 7.74 -10.97 21.32
CA MET A 65 8.89 -11.75 20.86
C MET A 65 10.02 -10.82 20.41
N GLY A 66 9.71 -9.79 19.61
CA GLY A 66 10.71 -8.83 19.17
C GLY A 66 11.43 -8.14 20.33
N ILE A 67 10.70 -7.66 21.35
CA ILE A 67 11.33 -7.09 22.55
C ILE A 67 12.29 -8.10 23.21
N GLU A 68 11.90 -9.37 23.34
CA GLU A 68 12.79 -10.38 23.93
C GLU A 68 14.00 -10.71 23.07
N VAL A 69 13.86 -10.66 21.74
CA VAL A 69 14.96 -10.85 20.79
C VAL A 69 15.98 -9.74 20.91
N PHE A 70 15.55 -8.48 21.01
CA PHE A 70 16.47 -7.34 21.03
C PHE A 70 17.13 -7.08 22.39
N LYS A 71 16.52 -7.48 23.51
CA LYS A 71 17.07 -7.31 24.87
C LYS A 71 18.54 -7.78 25.05
N PRO A 72 18.93 -8.99 24.61
CA PRO A 72 20.29 -9.48 24.77
C PRO A 72 21.25 -9.02 23.67
N LEU A 73 20.76 -8.42 22.58
CA LEU A 73 21.62 -7.95 21.48
C LEU A 73 22.38 -6.71 21.91
N ASP A 74 23.65 -6.62 21.52
CA ASP A 74 24.43 -5.40 21.71
C ASP A 74 23.91 -4.31 20.77
N PRO A 75 23.34 -3.20 21.27
CA PRO A 75 22.79 -2.15 20.42
C PRO A 75 23.86 -1.38 19.62
N THR A 76 25.14 -1.67 19.82
CA THR A 76 26.28 -1.05 19.12
C THR A 76 26.87 -1.93 18.00
N THR A 77 26.31 -3.11 17.75
CA THR A 77 26.68 -3.97 16.62
C THR A 77 25.73 -3.72 15.44
N PRO A 78 26.22 -3.52 14.20
CA PRO A 78 25.36 -3.32 13.02
C PRO A 78 24.32 -4.43 12.84
N ILE A 79 23.15 -4.06 12.32
CA ILE A 79 22.03 -4.98 12.13
C ILE A 79 21.44 -4.88 10.72
N ILE A 80 21.16 -6.04 10.14
CA ILE A 80 20.40 -6.19 8.90
C ILE A 80 19.04 -6.77 9.25
N VAL A 81 17.98 -6.06 8.87
CA VAL A 81 16.61 -6.57 8.88
C VAL A 81 16.32 -7.12 7.48
N ALA A 82 16.39 -8.45 7.34
CA ALA A 82 16.22 -9.14 6.08
C ALA A 82 14.75 -9.52 5.87
N GLU A 83 14.15 -9.01 4.81
CA GLU A 83 12.72 -9.12 4.53
C GLU A 83 12.48 -9.82 3.19
N SER A 84 11.94 -11.04 3.25
CA SER A 84 11.46 -11.76 2.06
C SER A 84 9.94 -11.92 2.01
N VAL A 85 9.21 -11.32 2.96
CA VAL A 85 7.76 -11.48 3.09
C VAL A 85 7.12 -10.16 3.53
N TRP A 86 5.79 -10.11 3.47
CA TRP A 86 5.03 -9.11 4.20
C TRP A 86 5.29 -9.26 5.70
N GLN A 87 5.53 -8.13 6.37
CA GLN A 87 5.95 -8.10 7.76
C GLN A 87 5.27 -6.96 8.52
N TYR A 88 5.18 -7.13 9.83
CA TYR A 88 4.53 -6.17 10.70
C TYR A 88 5.58 -5.36 11.46
N THR A 89 5.83 -4.11 11.06
CA THR A 89 6.96 -3.32 11.58
C THR A 89 6.96 -3.21 13.11
N HIS A 90 5.80 -3.16 13.74
CA HIS A 90 5.68 -3.11 15.21
C HIS A 90 6.31 -4.30 15.95
N HIS A 91 6.64 -5.42 15.27
CA HIS A 91 7.41 -6.53 15.82
C HIS A 91 8.85 -6.12 16.15
N VAL A 92 9.51 -5.40 15.24
CA VAL A 92 10.93 -5.06 15.35
C VAL A 92 11.17 -3.60 15.76
N LEU A 93 10.19 -2.71 15.54
CA LEU A 93 10.32 -1.28 15.80
C LEU A 93 10.79 -0.96 17.22
N PRO A 94 10.26 -1.56 18.32
CA PRO A 94 10.73 -1.23 19.66
C PRO A 94 12.22 -1.52 19.89
N GLY A 95 12.73 -2.60 19.27
CA GLY A 95 14.13 -2.97 19.34
C GLY A 95 15.00 -1.99 18.55
N LEU A 96 14.61 -1.72 17.30
CA LEU A 96 15.30 -0.78 16.40
C LEU A 96 15.30 0.65 16.93
N TYR A 97 14.24 1.07 17.64
CA TYR A 97 14.12 2.41 18.23
C TYR A 97 15.22 2.72 19.25
N SER A 98 15.74 1.69 19.92
CA SER A 98 16.82 1.81 20.92
C SER A 98 18.19 1.36 20.40
N HIS A 99 18.28 1.01 19.12
CA HIS A 99 19.49 0.53 18.50
C HIS A 99 20.39 1.70 18.07
N ASN A 100 21.70 1.61 18.32
CA ASN A 100 22.65 2.72 18.17
C ASN A 100 23.67 2.52 17.04
N ALA A 101 23.67 1.35 16.39
CA ALA A 101 24.52 1.05 15.26
C ALA A 101 23.77 1.17 13.92
N PRO A 102 24.48 1.16 12.78
CA PRO A 102 23.85 1.16 11.46
C PRO A 102 22.79 0.07 11.30
N ILE A 103 21.65 0.45 10.73
CA ILE A 103 20.55 -0.44 10.36
C ILE A 103 20.47 -0.52 8.83
N LEU A 104 20.43 -1.74 8.30
CA LEU A 104 20.13 -2.01 6.89
C LEU A 104 18.79 -2.74 6.80
N VAL A 105 17.82 -2.18 6.09
CA VAL A 105 16.65 -2.91 5.63
C VAL A 105 17.00 -3.53 4.28
N LEU A 106 16.93 -4.85 4.18
CA LEU A 106 17.34 -5.59 3.00
C LEU A 106 16.17 -6.42 2.47
N ALA A 107 15.87 -6.32 1.17
CA ALA A 107 14.78 -7.06 0.52
C ALA A 107 15.27 -8.01 -0.56
N ASN A 108 14.57 -9.11 -0.79
CA ASN A 108 14.69 -9.87 -2.03
C ASN A 108 13.82 -9.23 -3.14
N TRP A 109 14.23 -9.41 -4.40
CA TRP A 109 13.48 -8.97 -5.58
C TRP A 109 12.74 -10.13 -6.24
N ASP A 110 11.65 -10.59 -5.62
CA ASP A 110 10.86 -11.72 -6.11
C ASP A 110 9.35 -11.46 -5.93
N GLY A 111 8.62 -11.37 -7.04
CA GLY A 111 7.17 -11.14 -7.04
C GLY A 111 6.35 -12.23 -6.34
N LYS A 112 6.85 -13.48 -6.29
CA LYS A 112 6.15 -14.60 -5.62
C LYS A 112 6.15 -14.45 -4.11
N SER A 113 7.09 -13.64 -3.62
CA SER A 113 7.20 -13.24 -2.24
C SER A 113 6.69 -11.79 -2.08
N SER A 114 6.65 -11.28 -0.86
CA SER A 114 6.25 -9.91 -0.57
C SER A 114 7.33 -9.12 0.17
N GLY A 115 8.60 -9.52 0.00
CA GLY A 115 9.74 -8.87 0.66
C GLY A 115 9.90 -7.39 0.35
N LEU A 116 9.71 -6.98 -0.92
CA LEU A 116 9.74 -5.55 -1.29
C LEU A 116 8.68 -4.74 -0.54
N VAL A 117 7.45 -5.27 -0.46
CA VAL A 117 6.33 -4.65 0.25
C VAL A 117 6.64 -4.55 1.75
N GLY A 118 7.11 -5.64 2.36
CA GLY A 118 7.50 -5.66 3.79
C GLY A 118 8.65 -4.71 4.13
N ALA A 119 9.67 -4.66 3.27
CA ALA A 119 10.81 -3.77 3.41
C ALA A 119 10.43 -2.30 3.26
N LEU A 120 9.55 -1.95 2.32
CA LEU A 120 9.07 -0.58 2.14
C LEU A 120 8.18 -0.12 3.31
N ASN A 121 7.37 -1.01 3.90
CA ASN A 121 6.64 -0.74 5.15
C ASN A 121 7.63 -0.43 6.30
N LEU A 122 8.68 -1.24 6.46
CA LEU A 122 9.69 -1.03 7.48
C LEU A 122 10.45 0.29 7.25
N LYS A 123 10.92 0.52 6.03
CA LYS A 123 11.61 1.76 5.62
C LYS A 123 10.79 2.99 6.00
N GLY A 124 9.55 3.09 5.50
CA GLY A 124 8.68 4.23 5.80
C GLY A 124 8.42 4.41 7.29
N SER A 125 8.34 3.31 8.03
CA SER A 125 8.12 3.34 9.48
C SER A 125 9.35 3.82 10.24
N LEU A 126 10.56 3.44 9.82
CA LEU A 126 11.82 3.93 10.40
C LEU A 126 12.04 5.40 10.07
N THR A 127 11.74 5.83 8.84
CA THR A 127 11.74 7.25 8.44
C THR A 127 10.82 8.06 9.33
N LYS A 128 9.57 7.64 9.50
CA LYS A 128 8.60 8.29 10.38
C LYS A 128 9.08 8.33 11.84
N ALA A 129 9.74 7.28 12.30
CA ALA A 129 10.26 7.19 13.67
C ALA A 129 11.53 8.04 13.90
N GLY A 130 12.09 8.68 12.86
CA GLY A 130 13.36 9.41 12.95
C GLY A 130 14.57 8.51 13.14
N ILE A 131 14.48 7.24 12.75
CA ILE A 131 15.55 6.26 12.91
C ILE A 131 16.39 6.24 11.63
N ALA A 132 17.67 6.58 11.74
CA ALA A 132 18.60 6.51 10.63
C ALA A 132 18.80 5.05 10.16
N HIS A 133 18.63 4.82 8.87
CA HIS A 133 18.74 3.49 8.26
C HIS A 133 19.20 3.60 6.80
N SER A 134 19.61 2.48 6.21
CA SER A 134 19.81 2.32 4.77
C SER A 134 18.87 1.24 4.26
N CYS A 135 18.57 1.28 2.97
CA CYS A 135 17.79 0.25 2.27
C CYS A 135 18.59 -0.33 1.11
N LEU A 136 18.45 -1.63 0.89
CA LEU A 136 19.04 -2.34 -0.23
C LEU A 136 18.12 -3.48 -0.67
N TRP A 137 18.28 -3.91 -1.92
CA TRP A 137 17.54 -5.01 -2.50
C TRP A 137 18.43 -5.76 -3.46
N SER A 138 18.05 -7.00 -3.77
CA SER A 138 18.79 -7.83 -4.71
C SER A 138 17.92 -8.89 -5.37
N THR A 139 18.20 -9.18 -6.64
CA THR A 139 17.54 -10.25 -7.40
C THR A 139 18.04 -11.63 -7.02
N ASP A 140 19.34 -11.78 -6.78
CA ASP A 140 19.98 -13.08 -6.57
C ASP A 140 21.19 -13.06 -5.62
N PHE A 141 21.47 -11.92 -5.00
CA PHE A 141 22.60 -11.66 -4.11
C PHE A 141 23.98 -11.75 -4.78
N THR A 142 24.01 -11.76 -6.12
CA THR A 142 25.24 -11.76 -6.92
C THR A 142 25.36 -10.53 -7.83
N ASP A 143 24.29 -9.75 -7.97
CA ASP A 143 24.28 -8.54 -8.78
C ASP A 143 25.26 -7.48 -8.27
N SER A 144 25.93 -6.79 -9.21
CA SER A 144 27.01 -5.86 -8.88
C SER A 144 26.53 -4.68 -8.04
N PHE A 145 25.31 -4.19 -8.30
CA PHE A 145 24.67 -3.14 -7.52
C PHE A 145 24.59 -3.53 -6.04
N PHE A 146 24.03 -4.71 -5.74
CA PHE A 146 23.92 -5.23 -4.38
C PHE A 146 25.29 -5.36 -3.70
N ILE A 147 26.26 -5.99 -4.36
CA ILE A 147 27.59 -6.24 -3.78
C ILE A 147 28.33 -4.93 -3.49
N GLU A 148 28.26 -3.96 -4.39
CA GLU A 148 28.90 -2.65 -4.20
C GLU A 148 28.25 -1.87 -3.06
N LYS A 149 26.91 -1.83 -3.00
CA LYS A 149 26.18 -1.13 -1.93
C LYS A 149 26.30 -1.80 -0.58
N LEU A 150 26.35 -3.13 -0.53
CA LEU A 150 26.58 -3.84 0.71
C LEU A 150 27.98 -3.55 1.26
N LYS A 151 29.02 -3.51 0.42
CA LYS A 151 30.36 -3.09 0.84
C LYS A 151 30.38 -1.65 1.37
N GLU A 152 29.74 -0.71 0.67
CA GLU A 152 29.60 0.68 1.13
C GLU A 152 29.00 0.74 2.54
N TRP A 153 27.92 -0.01 2.78
CA TRP A 153 27.26 -0.05 4.08
C TRP A 153 28.12 -0.70 5.17
N LEU A 154 28.79 -1.81 4.88
CA LEU A 154 29.67 -2.48 5.84
C LEU A 154 30.87 -1.61 6.24
N GLU A 155 31.38 -0.79 5.32
CA GLU A 155 32.52 0.10 5.57
C GLU A 155 32.13 1.40 6.28
N THR A 156 30.97 1.96 5.95
CA THR A 156 30.59 3.33 6.36
C THR A 156 29.35 3.39 7.25
N GLY A 157 28.57 2.32 7.33
CA GLY A 157 27.27 2.27 7.97
C GLY A 157 26.14 2.94 7.18
N LYS A 158 26.38 3.35 5.92
CA LYS A 158 25.42 4.08 5.08
C LYS A 158 25.48 3.63 3.63
N ILE A 159 24.39 3.84 2.91
CA ILE A 159 24.32 3.69 1.45
C ILE A 159 23.91 5.03 0.83
N SER A 160 24.64 5.46 -0.19
CA SER A 160 24.33 6.64 -0.98
C SER A 160 23.61 6.24 -2.27
N HIS A 161 22.30 6.47 -2.36
CA HIS A 161 21.54 6.20 -3.57
C HIS A 161 21.46 7.43 -4.49
N ASP A 162 21.30 7.19 -5.79
CA ASP A 162 21.00 8.26 -6.75
C ASP A 162 19.55 8.73 -6.58
N LEU A 163 19.39 10.01 -6.26
CA LEU A 163 18.09 10.68 -6.12
C LEU A 163 17.93 11.84 -7.11
N SER A 164 18.71 11.86 -8.20
CA SER A 164 18.69 12.94 -9.20
C SER A 164 17.34 13.12 -9.92
N HIS A 165 16.46 12.11 -9.87
CA HIS A 165 15.08 12.18 -10.36
C HIS A 165 14.14 13.02 -9.47
N VAL A 166 14.57 13.38 -8.26
CA VAL A 166 13.75 14.13 -7.29
C VAL A 166 14.04 15.61 -7.42
N LYS A 167 12.98 16.41 -7.56
CA LYS A 167 13.04 17.88 -7.61
C LYS A 167 12.16 18.44 -6.52
N GLU A 168 12.67 19.39 -5.75
CA GLU A 168 11.85 20.14 -4.81
C GLU A 168 10.84 20.98 -5.59
N LEU A 169 9.64 21.24 -5.03
CA LEU A 169 8.60 22.00 -5.72
C LEU A 169 9.07 23.34 -6.28
N ALA A 170 9.97 24.03 -5.56
CA ALA A 170 10.53 25.33 -5.96
C ALA A 170 11.37 25.27 -7.25
N GLU A 171 11.82 24.09 -7.65
CA GLU A 171 12.59 23.86 -8.88
C GLU A 171 11.70 23.59 -10.10
N VAL A 172 10.40 23.39 -9.88
CA VAL A 172 9.43 23.03 -10.92
C VAL A 172 8.64 24.26 -11.36
N GLN A 173 8.57 24.50 -12.66
CA GLN A 173 7.84 25.63 -13.23
C GLN A 173 6.35 25.29 -13.35
N ILE A 174 5.57 25.68 -12.35
CA ILE A 174 4.12 25.52 -12.36
C ILE A 174 3.45 26.76 -12.98
N PRO A 175 2.52 26.59 -13.95
CA PRO A 175 1.72 27.69 -14.46
C PRO A 175 1.02 28.47 -13.33
N THR A 176 1.11 29.80 -13.36
CA THR A 176 0.58 30.67 -12.29
C THR A 176 -0.90 30.41 -11.99
N GLU A 177 -1.70 30.14 -13.02
CA GLU A 177 -3.12 29.82 -12.88
C GLU A 177 -3.35 28.56 -12.02
N LEU A 178 -2.59 27.48 -12.26
CA LEU A 178 -2.70 26.24 -11.48
C LEU A 178 -2.19 26.44 -10.04
N ALA A 179 -1.13 27.24 -9.87
CA ALA A 179 -0.62 27.58 -8.55
C ALA A 179 -1.63 28.40 -7.73
N ASP A 180 -2.29 29.39 -8.35
CA ASP A 180 -3.36 30.17 -7.72
C ASP A 180 -4.59 29.32 -7.40
N LYS A 181 -5.00 28.45 -8.33
CA LYS A 181 -6.12 27.51 -8.12
C LYS A 181 -5.84 26.55 -6.97
N GLY A 182 -4.60 26.03 -6.88
CA GLY A 182 -4.16 25.18 -5.76
C GLY A 182 -4.20 25.90 -4.42
N ARG A 183 -3.73 27.16 -4.36
CA ARG A 183 -3.82 28.01 -3.15
C ARG A 183 -5.27 28.27 -2.73
N SER A 184 -6.15 28.56 -3.68
CA SER A 184 -7.58 28.76 -3.41
C SER A 184 -8.21 27.49 -2.86
N PHE A 185 -7.94 26.34 -3.48
CA PHE A 185 -8.42 25.05 -2.98
C PHE A 185 -7.95 24.78 -1.56
N ALA A 186 -6.66 24.98 -1.26
CA ALA A 186 -6.11 24.75 0.07
C ALA A 186 -6.80 25.60 1.14
N HIS A 187 -7.08 26.87 0.82
CA HIS A 187 -7.83 27.77 1.70
C HIS A 187 -9.23 27.21 1.97
N ASP A 188 -9.99 26.90 0.92
CA ASP A 188 -11.36 26.44 1.02
C ASP A 188 -11.47 25.07 1.71
N PHE A 189 -10.55 24.15 1.39
CA PHE A 189 -10.46 22.82 2.01
C PHE A 189 -10.26 22.93 3.52
N LYS A 190 -9.30 23.77 3.95
CA LYS A 190 -9.00 23.97 5.36
C LYS A 190 -10.14 24.65 6.12
N GLN A 191 -10.85 25.58 5.49
CA GLN A 191 -12.02 26.25 6.10
C GLN A 191 -13.24 25.33 6.18
N GLY A 192 -13.49 24.56 5.12
CA GLY A 192 -14.62 23.62 5.04
C GLY A 192 -14.50 22.48 6.05
N LYS A 193 -13.26 22.13 6.43
CA LYS A 193 -12.91 20.98 7.25
C LYS A 193 -13.31 19.66 6.57
N ALA A 194 -12.74 18.57 7.05
CA ALA A 194 -13.14 17.23 6.61
C ALA A 194 -13.07 16.22 7.75
N ILE A 195 -13.93 15.20 7.68
CA ILE A 195 -13.97 14.09 8.62
C ILE A 195 -13.42 12.84 7.94
N MET A 196 -12.34 12.28 8.51
CA MET A 196 -11.77 11.00 8.14
C MET A 196 -12.26 9.92 9.12
N GLY A 197 -13.17 9.06 8.69
CA GLY A 197 -13.64 7.93 9.48
C GLY A 197 -12.61 6.79 9.46
N VAL A 198 -12.11 6.39 10.62
CA VAL A 198 -11.10 5.32 10.74
C VAL A 198 -11.70 4.17 11.54
N PHE A 199 -11.99 3.03 10.89
CA PHE A 199 -12.50 1.84 11.57
C PHE A 199 -11.35 1.04 12.21
N ASP A 200 -11.09 1.32 13.49
CA ASP A 200 -9.93 0.87 14.27
C ASP A 200 -8.58 1.31 13.64
N GLU A 201 -7.82 2.16 14.34
CA GLU A 201 -6.58 2.76 13.82
C GLU A 201 -5.41 1.77 13.74
N GLY A 202 -4.63 1.85 12.66
CA GLY A 202 -3.39 1.10 12.44
C GLY A 202 -3.62 -0.36 12.03
N CYS A 203 -3.38 -0.69 10.76
CA CYS A 203 -3.49 -2.06 10.26
C CYS A 203 -2.13 -2.76 10.23
N MET A 204 -2.10 -4.03 10.64
CA MET A 204 -0.95 -4.94 10.47
C MET A 204 0.42 -4.37 10.89
N GLY A 205 0.44 -3.49 11.90
CA GLY A 205 1.70 -2.90 12.39
C GLY A 205 2.37 -1.90 11.44
N MET A 206 1.65 -1.39 10.44
CA MET A 206 2.10 -0.31 9.54
C MET A 206 2.21 1.01 10.30
N TYR A 207 3.33 1.22 10.97
CA TYR A 207 3.55 2.46 11.71
C TYR A 207 3.62 3.68 10.76
N ASN A 208 4.15 3.50 9.55
CA ASN A 208 4.21 4.53 8.49
C ASN A 208 2.84 5.05 8.04
N ALA A 209 1.78 4.26 8.21
CA ALA A 209 0.44 4.53 7.67
C ALA A 209 -0.40 5.45 8.57
N ILE A 210 -0.01 5.64 9.84
CA ILE A 210 -0.75 6.44 10.83
C ILE A 210 -0.26 7.89 10.79
N ILE A 211 -1.15 8.87 10.78
CA ILE A 211 -0.83 10.30 10.92
C ILE A 211 -1.30 10.76 12.32
N PRO A 212 -0.43 11.29 13.18
CA PRO A 212 -0.87 11.89 14.44
C PRO A 212 -1.84 13.05 14.20
N ASP A 213 -2.92 13.10 14.98
CA ASP A 213 -4.02 14.07 14.86
C ASP A 213 -3.56 15.53 14.66
N THR A 214 -2.52 15.96 15.38
CA THR A 214 -1.99 17.33 15.29
C THR A 214 -1.62 17.73 13.86
N TYR A 215 -1.11 16.80 13.04
CA TYR A 215 -0.74 17.08 11.65
C TYR A 215 -1.97 17.16 10.75
N LEU A 216 -2.98 16.30 10.95
CA LEU A 216 -4.25 16.39 10.21
C LEU A 216 -5.04 17.66 10.55
N HIS A 217 -5.09 18.02 11.84
CA HIS A 217 -5.80 19.21 12.32
C HIS A 217 -5.27 20.50 11.66
N GLN A 218 -3.96 20.57 11.39
CA GLN A 218 -3.35 21.73 10.71
C GLN A 218 -3.85 21.90 9.27
N LEU A 219 -4.26 20.80 8.63
CA LEU A 219 -4.82 20.78 7.27
C LEU A 219 -6.34 20.99 7.26
N GLY A 220 -6.99 20.95 8.42
CA GLY A 220 -8.45 21.00 8.56
C GLY A 220 -9.12 19.61 8.51
N VAL A 221 -8.37 18.52 8.64
CA VAL A 221 -8.91 17.15 8.65
C VAL A 221 -8.95 16.63 10.09
N PHE A 222 -10.06 15.98 10.47
CA PHE A 222 -10.28 15.45 11.81
C PHE A 222 -10.69 13.98 11.73
N LYS A 223 -10.16 13.15 12.63
CA LYS A 223 -10.51 11.74 12.66
C LYS A 223 -11.81 11.51 13.42
N GLU A 224 -12.76 10.85 12.78
CA GLU A 224 -13.83 10.14 13.48
C GLU A 224 -13.36 8.71 13.76
N ARG A 225 -13.24 8.37 15.05
CA ARG A 225 -12.73 7.06 15.48
C ARG A 225 -13.86 6.05 15.52
N LEU A 226 -14.03 5.34 14.41
CA LEU A 226 -15.04 4.32 14.23
C LEU A 226 -14.51 2.97 14.75
N SER A 227 -15.42 2.06 15.11
CA SER A 227 -15.05 0.71 15.53
C SER A 227 -15.51 -0.33 14.51
N GLN A 228 -14.66 -1.30 14.19
CA GLN A 228 -15.07 -2.44 13.35
C GLN A 228 -16.18 -3.27 14.01
N SER A 229 -16.28 -3.25 15.35
CA SER A 229 -17.40 -3.88 16.06
C SER A 229 -18.74 -3.20 15.74
N ALA A 230 -18.74 -1.87 15.56
CA ALA A 230 -19.91 -1.11 15.13
C ALA A 230 -20.25 -1.40 13.67
N LEU A 231 -19.24 -1.52 12.80
CA LEU A 231 -19.42 -1.96 11.40
C LEU A 231 -20.10 -3.34 11.36
N TYR A 232 -19.59 -4.31 12.09
CA TYR A 232 -20.19 -5.65 12.20
C TYR A 232 -21.62 -5.63 12.74
N ALA A 233 -21.89 -4.80 13.76
CA ALA A 233 -23.23 -4.64 14.32
C ALA A 233 -24.20 -4.03 13.30
N GLU A 234 -23.76 -3.07 12.50
CA GLU A 234 -24.58 -2.47 11.44
C GLU A 234 -24.80 -3.45 10.27
N MET A 235 -23.77 -4.21 9.87
CA MET A 235 -23.93 -5.32 8.90
C MET A 235 -25.02 -6.30 9.32
N SER A 236 -25.10 -6.62 10.62
CA SER A 236 -26.11 -7.54 11.16
C SER A 236 -27.53 -6.99 11.09
N ARG A 237 -27.70 -5.68 10.87
CA ARG A 237 -29.01 -5.03 10.68
C ARG A 237 -29.38 -4.88 9.20
N VAL A 238 -28.45 -5.10 8.28
CA VAL A 238 -28.72 -5.08 6.84
C VAL A 238 -29.51 -6.34 6.46
N GLY A 239 -30.72 -6.14 5.95
CA GLY A 239 -31.58 -7.22 5.49
C GLY A 239 -30.99 -7.95 4.28
N ASP A 240 -31.31 -9.22 4.14
CA ASP A 240 -30.83 -10.03 3.01
C ASP A 240 -31.27 -9.42 1.67
N ASP A 241 -32.52 -8.96 1.55
CA ASP A 241 -33.05 -8.32 0.34
C ASP A 241 -32.26 -7.07 -0.08
N ASP A 242 -31.67 -6.33 0.87
CA ASP A 242 -30.78 -5.20 0.54
C ASP A 242 -29.51 -5.73 -0.14
N ALA A 243 -28.87 -6.75 0.44
CA ALA A 243 -27.67 -7.36 -0.12
C ALA A 243 -27.92 -8.03 -1.48
N TYR A 244 -29.06 -8.69 -1.66
CA TYR A 244 -29.46 -9.26 -2.96
C TYR A 244 -29.60 -8.18 -4.03
N ARG A 245 -30.16 -7.01 -3.69
CA ARG A 245 -30.28 -5.90 -4.65
C ARG A 245 -28.92 -5.34 -5.08
N ILE A 246 -27.98 -5.23 -4.15
CA ILE A 246 -26.60 -4.85 -4.47
C ILE A 246 -25.97 -5.88 -5.41
N LEU A 247 -26.07 -7.17 -5.08
CA LEU A 247 -25.50 -8.22 -5.92
C LEU A 247 -26.12 -8.26 -7.32
N THR A 248 -27.44 -8.21 -7.43
CA THR A 248 -28.12 -8.19 -8.74
C THR A 248 -27.72 -6.97 -9.56
N TRP A 249 -27.56 -5.80 -8.93
CA TRP A 249 -27.04 -4.63 -9.65
C TRP A 249 -25.63 -4.87 -10.20
N LEU A 250 -24.74 -5.51 -9.44
CA LEU A 250 -23.39 -5.84 -9.91
C LEU A 250 -23.41 -6.86 -11.07
N GLU A 251 -24.28 -7.87 -11.00
CA GLU A 251 -24.50 -8.82 -12.09
C GLU A 251 -25.05 -8.12 -13.35
N ASP A 252 -25.98 -7.17 -13.19
CA ASP A 252 -26.59 -6.41 -14.29
C ASP A 252 -25.59 -5.45 -14.96
N GLU A 253 -24.66 -4.87 -14.20
CA GLU A 253 -23.52 -4.09 -14.74
C GLU A 253 -22.46 -4.98 -15.42
N GLY A 254 -22.59 -6.30 -15.29
CA GLY A 254 -21.78 -7.30 -15.98
C GLY A 254 -20.55 -7.78 -15.20
N MET A 255 -20.48 -7.53 -13.90
CA MET A 255 -19.40 -8.03 -13.06
C MET A 255 -19.43 -9.56 -12.95
N HIS A 256 -18.27 -10.20 -13.09
CA HIS A 256 -18.15 -11.65 -12.99
C HIS A 256 -17.82 -12.12 -11.57
N PHE A 257 -18.46 -13.20 -11.12
CA PHE A 257 -18.16 -13.83 -9.82
C PHE A 257 -17.79 -15.29 -10.01
N GLU A 258 -16.61 -15.68 -9.54
CA GLU A 258 -16.09 -17.04 -9.62
C GLU A 258 -16.62 -17.90 -8.45
N TRP A 259 -17.94 -18.12 -8.44
CA TRP A 259 -18.59 -18.85 -7.36
C TRP A 259 -18.37 -20.36 -7.41
N GLY A 260 -18.00 -20.92 -6.26
CA GLY A 260 -18.03 -22.33 -5.95
C GLY A 260 -18.93 -22.65 -4.76
N LYS A 261 -18.64 -23.78 -4.10
CA LYS A 261 -19.43 -24.32 -2.98
C LYS A 261 -18.63 -24.41 -1.68
N ASN A 262 -17.31 -24.47 -1.76
CA ASN A 262 -16.47 -24.61 -0.58
C ASN A 262 -15.91 -23.25 -0.12
N PRO A 263 -16.42 -22.64 0.95
CA PRO A 263 -15.97 -21.31 1.39
C PRO A 263 -14.50 -21.28 1.85
N GLN A 264 -13.86 -22.43 2.06
CA GLN A 264 -12.44 -22.52 2.41
C GLN A 264 -11.51 -22.40 1.20
N THR A 265 -11.97 -22.72 -0.01
CA THR A 265 -11.12 -22.77 -1.22
C THR A 265 -11.70 -22.04 -2.42
N GLU A 266 -13.01 -21.82 -2.44
CA GLU A 266 -13.76 -21.14 -3.49
C GLU A 266 -14.54 -19.96 -2.91
N LEU A 267 -14.88 -18.98 -3.75
CA LEU A 267 -15.73 -17.87 -3.34
C LEU A 267 -17.16 -18.40 -3.31
N THR A 268 -17.93 -18.15 -2.25
CA THR A 268 -19.35 -18.52 -2.24
C THR A 268 -20.23 -17.29 -2.36
N ARG A 269 -21.44 -17.51 -2.86
CA ARG A 269 -22.43 -16.44 -3.00
C ARG A 269 -22.80 -15.83 -1.65
N GLU A 270 -22.79 -16.61 -0.58
CA GLU A 270 -23.02 -16.15 0.79
C GLU A 270 -21.92 -15.18 1.25
N GLN A 271 -20.66 -15.45 0.93
CA GLN A 271 -19.56 -14.52 1.22
C GLN A 271 -19.76 -13.20 0.45
N THR A 272 -20.13 -13.26 -0.84
CA THR A 272 -20.43 -12.05 -1.63
C THR A 272 -21.60 -11.25 -1.04
N LEU A 273 -22.68 -11.92 -0.60
CA LEU A 273 -23.80 -11.23 0.06
C LEU A 273 -23.37 -10.58 1.38
N GLU A 274 -22.50 -11.22 2.16
CA GLU A 274 -21.94 -10.63 3.38
C GLU A 274 -21.11 -9.36 3.08
N GLN A 275 -20.32 -9.37 2.00
CA GLN A 275 -19.60 -8.19 1.53
C GLN A 275 -20.54 -7.06 1.07
N CYS A 276 -21.66 -7.40 0.42
CA CYS A 276 -22.70 -6.43 0.07
C CYS A 276 -23.32 -5.78 1.32
N LYS A 277 -23.50 -6.54 2.42
CA LYS A 277 -23.93 -5.99 3.70
C LYS A 277 -22.89 -5.06 4.30
N MET A 278 -21.61 -5.40 4.20
CA MET A 278 -20.52 -4.53 4.64
C MET A 278 -20.52 -3.21 3.86
N TYR A 279 -20.66 -3.25 2.54
CA TYR A 279 -20.79 -2.06 1.70
C TYR A 279 -21.94 -1.16 2.17
N ILE A 280 -23.15 -1.71 2.33
CA ILE A 280 -24.31 -0.94 2.80
C ILE A 280 -24.05 -0.33 4.19
N ALA A 281 -23.51 -1.13 5.11
CA ALA A 281 -23.22 -0.68 6.48
C ALA A 281 -22.17 0.44 6.50
N ALA A 282 -21.09 0.31 5.73
CA ALA A 282 -20.04 1.31 5.62
C ALA A 282 -20.59 2.63 5.06
N VAL A 283 -21.42 2.59 4.00
CA VAL A 283 -22.05 3.79 3.43
C VAL A 283 -22.99 4.46 4.45
N ARG A 284 -23.81 3.68 5.18
CA ARG A 284 -24.71 4.22 6.20
C ARG A 284 -23.97 4.84 7.37
N ILE A 285 -22.86 4.24 7.81
CA ILE A 285 -22.02 4.81 8.87
C ILE A 285 -21.33 6.08 8.39
N ALA A 286 -20.80 6.10 7.16
CA ALA A 286 -20.22 7.31 6.59
C ALA A 286 -21.22 8.47 6.60
N ASP A 287 -22.47 8.22 6.20
CA ASP A 287 -23.56 9.22 6.24
C ASP A 287 -23.90 9.64 7.68
N GLU A 288 -24.10 8.67 8.58
CA GLU A 288 -24.49 8.93 9.98
C GLU A 288 -23.48 9.82 10.72
N PHE A 289 -22.20 9.65 10.44
CA PHE A 289 -21.11 10.42 11.05
C PHE A 289 -20.61 11.58 10.18
N GLY A 290 -21.18 11.78 8.99
CA GLY A 290 -20.76 12.83 8.06
C GLY A 290 -19.31 12.70 7.60
N CYS A 291 -18.82 11.47 7.42
CA CYS A 291 -17.46 11.22 6.96
C CYS A 291 -17.27 11.63 5.49
N ASP A 292 -16.19 12.34 5.21
CA ASP A 292 -15.76 12.70 3.85
C ASP A 292 -14.91 11.59 3.20
N THR A 293 -14.27 10.77 4.03
CA THR A 293 -13.50 9.59 3.63
C THR A 293 -13.57 8.57 4.75
N ILE A 294 -13.54 7.27 4.42
CA ILE A 294 -13.53 6.20 5.42
C ILE A 294 -12.46 5.15 5.11
N GLY A 295 -11.85 4.57 6.13
CA GLY A 295 -10.90 3.47 5.96
C GLY A 295 -11.29 2.30 6.84
N ILE A 296 -11.32 1.11 6.24
CA ILE A 296 -11.61 -0.14 6.95
C ILE A 296 -10.27 -0.83 7.23
N GLN A 297 -9.98 -1.09 8.52
CA GLN A 297 -8.76 -1.81 8.89
C GLN A 297 -8.83 -3.25 8.38
N TYR A 298 -9.99 -3.88 8.60
CA TYR A 298 -10.35 -5.28 8.37
C TYR A 298 -9.46 -6.29 9.12
N GLN A 299 -8.14 -6.22 8.88
CA GLN A 299 -7.14 -7.07 9.47
C GLN A 299 -6.56 -6.46 10.77
N GLN A 300 -6.53 -7.13 11.91
CA GLN A 300 -6.76 -8.56 12.12
C GLN A 300 -8.09 -8.87 12.82
N GLY A 301 -8.85 -7.88 13.32
CA GLY A 301 -10.04 -8.13 14.14
C GLY A 301 -11.25 -8.61 13.33
N LEU A 302 -11.67 -7.83 12.33
CA LEU A 302 -12.90 -8.11 11.57
C LEU A 302 -12.78 -9.34 10.67
N LYS A 303 -11.56 -9.68 10.21
CA LYS A 303 -11.27 -10.87 9.39
C LYS A 303 -11.75 -12.20 9.99
N ASP A 304 -11.88 -12.27 11.32
CA ASP A 304 -12.29 -13.48 12.03
C ASP A 304 -13.82 -13.63 12.11
N LEU A 305 -14.55 -12.56 11.79
CA LEU A 305 -16.00 -12.49 11.90
C LEU A 305 -16.67 -12.66 10.54
N VAL A 306 -16.17 -11.98 9.51
CA VAL A 306 -16.84 -11.82 8.21
C VAL A 306 -15.88 -12.01 7.04
N ALA A 307 -16.45 -12.20 5.85
CA ALA A 307 -15.74 -12.19 4.58
C ALA A 307 -14.96 -10.88 4.36
N ALA A 308 -13.93 -10.97 3.52
CA ALA A 308 -13.01 -9.88 3.24
C ALA A 308 -13.70 -8.60 2.75
N SER A 309 -13.19 -7.44 3.14
CA SER A 309 -13.80 -6.15 2.84
C SER A 309 -13.66 -5.70 1.38
N ASP A 310 -12.83 -6.38 0.60
CA ASP A 310 -12.33 -5.91 -0.70
C ASP A 310 -13.39 -5.45 -1.69
N LEU A 311 -14.45 -6.24 -1.88
CA LEU A 311 -15.55 -5.85 -2.76
C LEU A 311 -16.20 -4.55 -2.28
N ALA A 312 -16.42 -4.39 -0.97
CA ALA A 312 -17.00 -3.17 -0.43
C ALA A 312 -16.07 -1.97 -0.62
N GLU A 313 -14.78 -2.14 -0.33
CA GLU A 313 -13.75 -1.09 -0.45
C GLU A 313 -13.62 -0.58 -1.89
N GLY A 314 -13.56 -1.50 -2.86
CA GLY A 314 -13.47 -1.13 -4.27
C GLY A 314 -14.73 -0.43 -4.80
N LEU A 315 -15.92 -0.80 -4.30
CA LEU A 315 -17.18 -0.13 -4.64
C LEU A 315 -17.29 1.29 -4.07
N LEU A 316 -16.75 1.52 -2.86
CA LEU A 316 -16.74 2.84 -2.24
C LEU A 316 -15.94 3.85 -3.07
N ASN A 317 -14.79 3.43 -3.62
CA ASN A 317 -13.93 4.27 -4.46
C ASN A 317 -14.46 4.54 -5.89
N ASN A 318 -15.65 4.06 -6.26
CA ASN A 318 -16.20 4.20 -7.61
C ASN A 318 -17.41 5.15 -7.65
N VAL A 319 -17.51 6.04 -8.64
CA VAL A 319 -18.67 6.94 -8.76
C VAL A 319 -19.93 6.17 -9.18
N VAL A 320 -19.77 5.25 -10.14
CA VAL A 320 -20.85 4.36 -10.60
C VAL A 320 -20.91 3.15 -9.65
N ARG A 321 -21.75 3.21 -8.63
CA ARG A 321 -21.82 2.18 -7.59
C ARG A 321 -23.27 1.82 -7.26
N PRO A 322 -23.54 0.62 -6.72
CA PRO A 322 -24.90 0.20 -6.44
C PRO A 322 -25.55 1.09 -5.35
N PRO A 323 -26.82 1.47 -5.52
CA PRO A 323 -27.46 2.48 -4.68
C PRO A 323 -27.66 1.98 -3.25
N VAL A 324 -27.34 2.83 -2.28
CA VAL A 324 -27.60 2.58 -0.85
C VAL A 324 -28.55 3.66 -0.35
N TYR A 325 -29.54 3.26 0.45
CA TYR A 325 -30.57 4.16 0.97
C TYR A 325 -30.41 4.39 2.47
N GLY A 326 -30.59 5.65 2.88
CA GLY A 326 -30.60 6.07 4.27
C GLY A 326 -31.92 5.73 4.97
N LYS A 327 -31.99 6.05 6.27
CA LYS A 327 -33.19 5.79 7.11
C LYS A 327 -34.44 6.55 6.62
N ASN A 328 -34.25 7.65 5.90
CA ASN A 328 -35.32 8.45 5.29
C ASN A 328 -35.76 7.94 3.89
N GLY A 329 -35.11 6.90 3.35
CA GLY A 329 -35.37 6.37 2.02
C GLY A 329 -34.71 7.13 0.87
N GLU A 330 -33.87 8.13 1.15
CA GLU A 330 -33.08 8.82 0.12
C GLU A 330 -31.82 8.03 -0.23
N GLU A 331 -31.42 8.12 -1.51
CA GLU A 331 -30.20 7.50 -2.01
C GLU A 331 -28.98 8.29 -1.50
N LEU A 332 -28.10 7.63 -0.75
CA LEU A 332 -26.92 8.22 -0.13
C LEU A 332 -25.79 8.36 -1.15
N TYR A 333 -25.13 9.52 -1.18
CA TYR A 333 -23.99 9.86 -2.05
C TYR A 333 -24.22 9.51 -3.54
N LYS A 334 -25.43 9.78 -4.06
CA LYS A 334 -25.77 9.54 -5.47
C LYS A 334 -24.80 10.23 -6.42
N GLY A 335 -24.23 9.48 -7.37
CA GLY A 335 -23.30 10.01 -8.37
C GLY A 335 -21.98 10.51 -7.78
N LYS A 336 -21.59 10.01 -6.61
CA LYS A 336 -20.32 10.31 -5.95
C LYS A 336 -19.68 9.02 -5.44
N SER A 337 -18.34 8.98 -5.51
CA SER A 337 -17.55 8.04 -4.73
C SER A 337 -17.56 8.44 -3.26
N ILE A 338 -17.21 7.50 -2.40
CA ILE A 338 -16.88 7.73 -1.00
C ILE A 338 -15.40 7.34 -0.89
N PRO A 339 -14.47 8.30 -0.92
CA PRO A 339 -13.05 7.99 -0.90
C PRO A 339 -12.72 7.04 0.24
N HIS A 340 -12.19 5.88 -0.12
CA HIS A 340 -11.86 4.81 0.78
C HIS A 340 -10.36 4.51 0.74
N PHE A 341 -9.78 4.26 1.91
CA PHE A 341 -8.37 3.89 2.03
C PHE A 341 -8.25 2.53 2.70
N ASN A 342 -7.70 1.57 1.95
CA ASN A 342 -7.46 0.21 2.40
C ASN A 342 -6.56 0.19 3.63
N GLU A 343 -6.78 -0.80 4.49
CA GLU A 343 -5.91 -1.08 5.64
C GLU A 343 -5.73 0.13 6.57
N VAL A 344 -6.71 1.03 6.61
CA VAL A 344 -6.64 2.32 7.33
C VAL A 344 -5.31 3.06 7.13
N ASP A 345 -4.74 3.02 5.91
CA ASP A 345 -3.60 3.87 5.57
C ASP A 345 -4.03 5.32 5.44
N GLU A 346 -3.93 6.07 6.55
CA GLU A 346 -4.39 7.45 6.66
C GLU A 346 -3.61 8.41 5.75
N CYS A 347 -2.37 8.06 5.39
CA CYS A 347 -1.62 8.82 4.40
C CYS A 347 -2.26 8.70 3.01
N ALA A 348 -2.66 7.48 2.63
CA ALA A 348 -3.42 7.26 1.41
C ALA A 348 -4.84 7.84 1.51
N GLY A 349 -5.48 7.80 2.68
CA GLY A 349 -6.80 8.42 2.91
C GLY A 349 -6.79 9.94 2.74
N LEU A 350 -5.80 10.63 3.32
CA LEU A 350 -5.62 12.07 3.13
C LEU A 350 -5.37 12.42 1.66
N ASP A 351 -4.50 11.65 1.02
CA ASP A 351 -4.16 11.82 -0.39
C ASP A 351 -5.41 11.60 -1.29
N GLY A 352 -6.12 10.50 -1.10
CA GLY A 352 -7.31 10.15 -1.85
C GLY A 352 -8.46 11.14 -1.68
N LEU A 353 -8.67 11.66 -0.46
CA LEU A 353 -9.67 12.69 -0.20
C LEU A 353 -9.36 13.99 -0.98
N ILE A 354 -8.12 14.47 -0.91
CA ILE A 354 -7.69 15.68 -1.63
C ILE A 354 -7.78 15.46 -3.14
N THR A 355 -7.31 14.31 -3.61
CA THR A 355 -7.35 13.90 -5.02
C THR A 355 -8.77 13.90 -5.56
N THR A 356 -9.71 13.27 -4.85
CA THR A 356 -11.13 13.21 -5.25
C THR A 356 -11.69 14.61 -5.51
N ARG A 357 -11.53 15.52 -4.55
CA ARG A 357 -12.06 16.90 -4.66
C ARG A 357 -11.38 17.70 -5.78
N LEU A 358 -10.08 17.53 -5.96
CA LEU A 358 -9.33 18.20 -7.03
C LEU A 358 -9.73 17.68 -8.42
N TRP A 359 -9.94 16.38 -8.56
CA TRP A 359 -10.38 15.78 -9.83
C TRP A 359 -11.78 16.24 -10.20
N GLU A 360 -12.70 16.30 -9.23
CA GLU A 360 -14.03 16.90 -9.43
C GLU A 360 -13.94 18.35 -9.93
N ILE A 361 -13.03 19.16 -9.36
CA ILE A 361 -12.77 20.55 -9.77
C ILE A 361 -12.18 20.66 -11.19
N LEU A 362 -11.44 19.65 -11.63
CA LEU A 362 -10.90 19.56 -12.98
C LEU A 362 -11.88 18.95 -13.98
N GLY A 363 -12.99 18.37 -13.52
CA GLY A 363 -13.90 17.59 -14.35
C GLY A 363 -13.32 16.22 -14.77
N LEU A 364 -12.28 15.75 -14.09
CA LEU A 364 -11.65 14.45 -14.31
C LEU A 364 -12.36 13.35 -13.49
N PRO A 365 -12.25 12.06 -13.89
CA PRO A 365 -12.82 10.94 -13.13
C PRO A 365 -12.18 10.83 -11.74
N PRO A 366 -12.93 11.03 -10.63
CA PRO A 366 -12.34 11.17 -9.29
C PRO A 366 -11.97 9.82 -8.65
N GLU A 367 -12.24 8.70 -9.31
CA GLU A 367 -11.85 7.38 -8.83
C GLU A 367 -10.34 7.30 -8.68
N ASN A 368 -9.92 6.98 -7.46
CA ASN A 368 -8.52 6.80 -7.10
C ASN A 368 -8.42 5.69 -6.06
N THR A 369 -7.25 5.10 -5.94
CA THR A 369 -6.97 4.07 -4.94
C THR A 369 -5.48 3.97 -4.69
N LEU A 370 -5.11 3.24 -3.65
CA LEU A 370 -3.73 2.87 -3.38
C LEU A 370 -3.40 1.49 -3.97
N HIS A 371 -2.14 1.28 -4.32
CA HIS A 371 -1.56 0.00 -4.71
C HIS A 371 -0.33 -0.31 -3.86
N ASP A 372 -0.06 -1.59 -3.62
CA ASP A 372 1.28 -2.01 -3.21
C ASP A 372 2.25 -1.88 -4.39
N ILE A 373 3.44 -1.37 -4.14
CA ILE A 373 4.59 -1.53 -5.03
C ILE A 373 5.09 -2.96 -4.89
N ARG A 374 4.51 -3.87 -5.68
CA ARG A 374 4.68 -5.30 -5.45
C ARG A 374 6.01 -5.83 -5.98
N TRP A 375 6.31 -5.52 -7.24
CA TRP A 375 7.46 -6.06 -7.98
C TRP A 375 7.63 -5.33 -9.31
N GLY A 376 8.68 -5.63 -10.08
CA GLY A 376 8.86 -5.15 -11.45
C GLY A 376 10.03 -5.84 -12.14
N GLU A 377 10.14 -5.68 -13.45
CA GLU A 377 11.24 -6.20 -14.28
C GLU A 377 11.23 -5.47 -15.62
N ASP A 378 12.35 -5.54 -16.33
CA ASP A 378 12.46 -5.05 -17.71
C ASP A 378 11.60 -5.89 -18.66
N VAL A 379 10.79 -5.24 -19.50
CA VAL A 379 9.94 -5.89 -20.50
C VAL A 379 10.03 -5.20 -21.83
N GLU A 380 10.12 -6.01 -22.88
CA GLU A 380 9.96 -5.58 -24.26
C GLU A 380 8.48 -5.64 -24.66
N PHE A 381 7.91 -4.50 -25.02
CA PHE A 381 6.55 -4.40 -25.54
C PHE A 381 6.43 -3.17 -26.45
N GLY A 382 5.56 -3.23 -27.46
CA GLY A 382 5.33 -2.09 -28.35
C GLY A 382 6.58 -1.57 -29.09
N GLY A 383 7.66 -2.38 -29.17
CA GLY A 383 8.94 -1.97 -29.78
C GLY A 383 9.87 -1.16 -28.88
N ARG A 384 9.56 -1.02 -27.57
CA ARG A 384 10.44 -0.43 -26.56
C ARG A 384 10.77 -1.43 -25.45
N SER A 385 11.87 -1.19 -24.74
CA SER A 385 12.25 -1.92 -23.54
C SER A 385 12.18 -0.96 -22.37
N GLU A 386 11.35 -1.27 -21.38
CA GLU A 386 11.09 -0.42 -20.21
C GLU A 386 11.07 -1.27 -18.94
N PHE A 387 11.41 -0.66 -17.81
CA PHE A 387 11.17 -1.27 -16.51
C PHE A 387 9.69 -1.12 -16.14
N VAL A 388 8.96 -2.24 -16.09
CA VAL A 388 7.51 -2.24 -15.82
C VAL A 388 7.22 -2.76 -14.42
N TRP A 389 6.70 -1.87 -13.58
CA TRP A 389 6.21 -2.17 -12.25
C TRP A 389 4.88 -2.93 -12.28
N VAL A 390 4.71 -3.79 -11.29
CA VAL A 390 3.45 -4.40 -10.90
C VAL A 390 2.94 -3.67 -9.66
N PHE A 391 1.93 -2.83 -9.85
CA PHE A 391 1.15 -2.22 -8.79
C PHE A 391 -0.07 -3.09 -8.50
N LEU A 392 -0.20 -3.59 -7.26
CA LEU A 392 -1.10 -4.70 -6.96
C LEU A 392 -1.55 -4.67 -5.49
N ILE A 393 -2.55 -3.84 -5.18
CA ILE A 393 -3.18 -3.82 -3.84
C ILE A 393 -3.79 -5.17 -3.51
N SER A 394 -3.91 -5.45 -2.21
CA SER A 394 -4.44 -6.68 -1.63
C SER A 394 -5.93 -6.97 -1.86
N GLY A 395 -6.53 -6.47 -2.95
CA GLY A 395 -7.78 -7.01 -3.50
C GLY A 395 -8.85 -6.00 -3.91
N ALA A 396 -8.71 -4.69 -3.66
CA ALA A 396 -9.78 -3.72 -3.91
C ALA A 396 -9.35 -2.53 -4.77
N VAL A 397 -9.84 -2.49 -6.02
CA VAL A 397 -9.64 -1.36 -6.95
C VAL A 397 -10.99 -0.96 -7.55
N PRO A 398 -11.29 0.35 -7.69
CA PRO A 398 -12.54 0.80 -8.29
C PRO A 398 -12.68 0.30 -9.74
N PRO A 399 -13.84 -0.22 -10.16
CA PRO A 399 -14.04 -0.75 -11.50
C PRO A 399 -13.73 0.24 -12.62
N ALA A 400 -13.88 1.55 -12.39
CA ALA A 400 -13.49 2.59 -13.35
C ALA A 400 -12.00 2.55 -13.74
N HIS A 401 -11.13 1.91 -12.95
CA HIS A 401 -9.72 1.71 -13.28
C HIS A 401 -9.48 0.52 -14.20
N PHE A 402 -10.43 -0.40 -14.36
CA PHE A 402 -10.26 -1.57 -15.21
C PHE A 402 -10.61 -1.31 -16.67
N ILE A 403 -10.01 -2.11 -17.55
CA ILE A 403 -10.49 -2.28 -18.92
C ILE A 403 -11.97 -2.72 -18.85
N ASP A 404 -12.83 -2.07 -19.63
CA ASP A 404 -14.28 -2.32 -19.69
C ASP A 404 -15.07 -2.16 -18.37
N GLY A 405 -14.53 -1.50 -17.35
CA GLY A 405 -15.26 -1.22 -16.11
C GLY A 405 -15.66 -2.48 -15.35
N PHE A 406 -16.91 -2.54 -14.87
CA PHE A 406 -17.47 -3.74 -14.24
C PHE A 406 -17.39 -4.99 -15.12
N LYS A 407 -17.51 -4.86 -16.44
CA LYS A 407 -17.48 -6.01 -17.37
C LYS A 407 -16.10 -6.66 -17.49
N GLY A 408 -15.04 -5.91 -17.22
CA GLY A 408 -13.68 -6.45 -17.11
C GLY A 408 -13.27 -6.79 -15.68
N ALA A 409 -14.20 -6.63 -14.72
CA ALA A 409 -13.97 -6.97 -13.33
C ALA A 409 -14.42 -8.41 -13.01
N SER A 410 -13.64 -9.09 -12.18
CA SER A 410 -14.02 -10.35 -11.55
C SER A 410 -13.86 -10.29 -10.04
N SER A 411 -14.59 -11.15 -9.35
CA SER A 411 -14.44 -11.38 -7.92
C SER A 411 -14.01 -12.83 -7.68
N GLU A 412 -12.81 -12.99 -7.14
CA GLU A 412 -12.19 -14.26 -6.82
C GLU A 412 -11.97 -14.39 -5.32
N ARG A 413 -12.00 -15.62 -4.80
CA ARG A 413 -11.78 -15.85 -3.37
C ARG A 413 -10.39 -15.38 -2.96
N GLN A 414 -10.32 -14.51 -1.96
CA GLN A 414 -9.07 -14.13 -1.33
C GLN A 414 -8.22 -15.33 -0.89
N PRO A 415 -6.86 -15.25 -0.90
CA PRO A 415 -5.99 -16.36 -0.50
C PRO A 415 -6.25 -16.84 0.94
N PRO A 416 -6.47 -18.15 1.17
CA PRO A 416 -6.77 -18.70 2.50
C PRO A 416 -5.72 -18.42 3.57
N MET A 417 -4.45 -18.29 3.17
CA MET A 417 -3.33 -18.02 4.09
C MET A 417 -3.44 -16.67 4.82
N TYR A 418 -4.16 -15.72 4.22
CA TYR A 418 -4.37 -14.37 4.74
C TYR A 418 -5.82 -14.17 5.22
N PHE A 419 -6.78 -14.73 4.47
CA PHE A 419 -8.21 -14.50 4.64
C PHE A 419 -8.94 -15.83 4.91
N GLN A 420 -8.96 -16.25 6.18
CA GLN A 420 -9.57 -17.52 6.59
C GLN A 420 -11.06 -17.59 6.23
N LYS A 421 -11.80 -16.50 6.46
CA LYS A 421 -13.23 -16.38 6.11
C LYS A 421 -13.49 -16.24 4.61
N GLY A 422 -12.46 -16.13 3.78
CA GLY A 422 -12.60 -15.87 2.34
C GLY A 422 -13.20 -14.49 2.08
N GLY A 423 -14.08 -14.39 1.09
CA GLY A 423 -14.52 -13.11 0.52
C GLY A 423 -13.88 -12.88 -0.84
N GLY A 424 -14.58 -12.14 -1.68
CA GLY A 424 -14.20 -11.86 -3.06
C GLY A 424 -13.39 -10.59 -3.19
N SER A 425 -12.32 -10.61 -3.98
CA SER A 425 -11.66 -9.38 -4.43
C SER A 425 -12.56 -8.57 -5.39
N LEU A 426 -12.19 -7.32 -5.65
CA LEU A 426 -12.62 -6.57 -6.83
C LEU A 426 -11.41 -6.44 -7.75
N LYS A 427 -11.24 -7.43 -8.64
CA LYS A 427 -10.06 -7.63 -9.46
C LYS A 427 -10.34 -7.27 -10.92
N GLY A 428 -9.32 -6.78 -11.61
CA GLY A 428 -9.31 -6.60 -13.06
C GLY A 428 -7.90 -6.25 -13.56
N ILE A 429 -7.76 -6.10 -14.88
CA ILE A 429 -6.57 -5.51 -15.49
C ILE A 429 -6.83 -4.01 -15.61
N SER A 430 -5.93 -3.20 -15.04
CA SER A 430 -6.06 -1.74 -15.11
C SER A 430 -5.94 -1.25 -16.56
N LYS A 431 -6.75 -0.26 -16.92
CA LYS A 431 -6.81 0.28 -18.29
C LYS A 431 -5.56 1.09 -18.64
N PRO A 432 -5.09 1.04 -19.89
CA PRO A 432 -3.95 1.85 -20.30
C PRO A 432 -4.28 3.34 -20.22
N GLY A 433 -3.29 4.17 -19.89
CA GLY A 433 -3.45 5.61 -19.75
C GLY A 433 -2.41 6.26 -18.84
N TYR A 434 -2.52 7.57 -18.65
CA TYR A 434 -1.61 8.32 -17.79
C TYR A 434 -2.22 8.55 -16.42
N ILE A 435 -1.43 8.34 -15.38
CA ILE A 435 -1.84 8.51 -13.99
C ILE A 435 -0.95 9.55 -13.30
N VAL A 436 -1.54 10.29 -12.37
CA VAL A 436 -0.78 10.92 -11.29
C VAL A 436 -0.60 9.87 -10.23
N TRP A 437 0.65 9.55 -9.89
CA TRP A 437 0.95 8.77 -8.70
C TRP A 437 1.44 9.69 -7.59
N SER A 438 1.12 9.36 -6.35
CA SER A 438 1.60 10.12 -5.20
C SER A 438 1.68 9.29 -3.93
N ARG A 439 2.45 9.79 -2.96
CA ARG A 439 2.46 9.25 -1.61
C ARG A 439 2.68 10.35 -0.60
N ILE A 440 1.70 10.55 0.27
CA ILE A 440 1.90 11.30 1.51
C ILE A 440 2.64 10.41 2.52
N TYR A 441 3.58 10.96 3.28
CA TYR A 441 4.28 10.26 4.34
C TYR A 441 4.76 11.25 5.40
N MET A 442 5.23 10.70 6.52
CA MET A 442 5.87 11.47 7.59
C MET A 442 7.37 11.25 7.62
N GLU A 443 8.12 12.34 7.71
CA GLU A 443 9.56 12.40 7.89
C GLU A 443 9.86 13.65 8.72
N ASP A 444 10.80 13.58 9.67
CA ASP A 444 11.22 14.72 10.50
C ASP A 444 10.07 15.57 11.05
N GLU A 445 9.09 14.90 11.67
CA GLU A 445 7.91 15.56 12.27
C GLU A 445 7.17 16.49 11.28
N SER A 446 7.17 16.15 9.99
CA SER A 446 6.50 16.90 8.92
C SER A 446 5.80 15.95 7.96
N LEU A 447 4.74 16.45 7.30
CA LEU A 447 4.14 15.77 6.16
C LEU A 447 4.87 16.13 4.88
N PHE A 448 5.17 15.11 4.09
CA PHE A 448 5.71 15.22 2.75
C PHE A 448 4.78 14.54 1.75
N CYS A 449 4.87 14.93 0.49
CA CYS A 449 4.26 14.23 -0.62
C CYS A 449 5.27 14.08 -1.75
N ASP A 450 5.56 12.83 -2.14
CA ASP A 450 6.22 12.57 -3.40
C ASP A 450 5.14 12.40 -4.47
N ILE A 451 5.29 13.04 -5.62
CA ILE A 451 4.32 13.04 -6.72
C ILE A 451 5.02 12.89 -8.07
N GLY A 452 4.41 12.17 -9.00
CA GLY A 452 4.94 12.04 -10.36
C GLY A 452 3.89 11.55 -11.36
N ILE A 453 4.34 11.39 -12.60
CA ILE A 453 3.53 10.86 -13.69
C ILE A 453 3.87 9.38 -13.89
N GLY A 454 2.86 8.57 -14.13
CA GLY A 454 3.00 7.16 -14.52
C GLY A 454 2.24 6.88 -15.81
N GLU A 455 2.71 5.90 -16.56
CA GLU A 455 2.03 5.35 -17.73
C GLU A 455 1.57 3.92 -17.39
N VAL A 456 0.25 3.70 -17.32
CA VAL A 456 -0.33 2.36 -17.27
C VAL A 456 -0.26 1.79 -18.68
N VAL A 457 0.51 0.73 -18.86
CA VAL A 457 0.82 0.16 -20.17
C VAL A 457 0.00 -1.08 -20.46
N GLU A 458 -0.45 -1.21 -21.71
CA GLU A 458 -1.06 -2.43 -22.19
C GLU A 458 0.03 -3.44 -22.58
N LEU A 459 0.19 -4.48 -21.76
CA LEU A 459 1.06 -5.61 -22.07
C LEU A 459 0.28 -6.71 -22.80
N PRO A 460 0.94 -7.55 -23.63
CA PRO A 460 0.31 -8.74 -24.17
C PRO A 460 -0.32 -9.58 -23.05
N LEU A 461 -1.54 -10.11 -23.27
CA LEU A 461 -2.28 -10.84 -22.24
C LEU A 461 -1.47 -11.97 -21.60
N GLY A 462 -0.68 -12.71 -22.39
CA GLY A 462 0.19 -13.78 -21.86
C GLY A 462 1.24 -13.28 -20.87
N GLU A 463 1.77 -12.08 -21.08
CA GLU A 463 2.73 -11.45 -20.18
C GLU A 463 2.05 -10.96 -18.90
N THR A 464 0.89 -10.30 -19.01
CA THR A 464 0.06 -9.94 -17.85
C THR A 464 -0.30 -11.16 -17.00
N GLN A 465 -0.69 -12.27 -17.64
CA GLN A 465 -0.98 -13.52 -16.95
C GLN A 465 0.25 -14.09 -16.23
N ARG A 466 1.43 -14.08 -16.87
CA ARG A 466 2.68 -14.53 -16.21
C ARG A 466 2.97 -13.72 -14.95
N ARG A 467 2.82 -12.39 -15.02
CA ARG A 467 3.01 -11.48 -13.88
C ARG A 467 2.02 -11.74 -12.75
N TRP A 468 0.75 -11.96 -13.09
CA TRP A 468 -0.27 -12.38 -12.11
C TRP A 468 0.09 -13.69 -11.42
N HIS A 469 0.50 -14.72 -12.17
CA HIS A 469 0.91 -16.02 -11.61
C HIS A 469 2.18 -15.93 -10.77
N ASN A 470 3.05 -14.96 -11.06
CA ASN A 470 4.25 -14.67 -10.29
C ASN A 470 4.00 -13.70 -9.13
N THR A 471 2.75 -13.34 -8.81
CA THR A 471 2.42 -12.47 -7.67
C THR A 471 1.24 -13.05 -6.89
N THR A 472 0.07 -12.45 -6.98
CA THR A 472 -1.16 -12.94 -6.33
C THR A 472 -2.30 -12.85 -7.35
N PRO A 473 -2.63 -13.95 -8.04
CA PRO A 473 -3.58 -13.94 -9.14
C PRO A 473 -4.95 -13.40 -8.76
N GLN A 474 -5.37 -13.52 -7.50
CA GLN A 474 -6.68 -13.09 -7.02
C GLN A 474 -6.81 -11.55 -6.91
N TRP A 475 -5.73 -10.80 -7.08
CA TRP A 475 -5.69 -9.35 -6.88
C TRP A 475 -5.67 -8.56 -8.19
N PRO A 476 -6.17 -7.31 -8.19
CA PRO A 476 -6.13 -6.44 -9.37
C PRO A 476 -4.69 -6.09 -9.76
N ILE A 477 -4.39 -6.08 -11.06
CA ILE A 477 -3.06 -5.76 -11.58
C ILE A 477 -3.05 -4.45 -12.35
N MET A 478 -2.03 -3.66 -12.09
CA MET A 478 -1.69 -2.48 -12.87
C MET A 478 -0.22 -2.59 -13.30
N ASN A 479 0.02 -2.59 -14.60
CA ASN A 479 1.37 -2.59 -15.17
C ASN A 479 1.77 -1.14 -15.46
N VAL A 480 2.82 -0.64 -14.78
CA VAL A 480 3.16 0.79 -14.79
C VAL A 480 4.60 1.04 -15.17
N VAL A 481 4.82 1.98 -16.08
CA VAL A 481 6.11 2.62 -16.31
C VAL A 481 6.11 3.96 -15.58
N LEU A 482 7.23 4.32 -14.95
CA LEU A 482 7.43 5.61 -14.28
C LEU A 482 8.49 6.41 -15.06
N PRO A 483 8.10 7.28 -16.01
CA PRO A 483 9.03 8.02 -16.85
C PRO A 483 10.05 8.81 -16.03
N GLY A 484 11.34 8.67 -16.37
CA GLY A 484 12.43 9.33 -15.67
C GLY A 484 12.75 8.79 -14.27
N VAL A 485 12.15 7.67 -13.84
CA VAL A 485 12.40 7.03 -12.55
C VAL A 485 12.86 5.59 -12.76
N SER A 486 14.12 5.30 -12.47
CA SER A 486 14.63 3.94 -12.52
C SER A 486 14.09 3.07 -11.38
N ARG A 487 14.21 1.74 -11.52
CA ARG A 487 13.92 0.76 -10.46
C ARG A 487 14.54 1.18 -9.12
N ASP A 488 15.84 1.48 -9.17
CA ASP A 488 16.64 1.71 -7.98
C ASP A 488 16.36 3.09 -7.37
N GLN A 489 16.08 4.09 -8.21
CA GLN A 489 15.64 5.42 -7.81
C GLN A 489 14.30 5.37 -7.04
N MET A 490 13.32 4.62 -7.56
CA MET A 490 12.02 4.46 -6.89
C MET A 490 12.18 3.81 -5.51
N MET A 491 12.90 2.69 -5.43
CA MET A 491 13.13 1.99 -4.16
C MET A 491 13.94 2.81 -3.16
N ALA A 492 14.90 3.60 -3.64
CA ALA A 492 15.69 4.50 -2.82
C ALA A 492 14.85 5.65 -2.24
N LYS A 493 13.92 6.21 -3.02
CA LYS A 493 13.15 7.40 -2.60
C LYS A 493 11.87 7.07 -1.84
N HIS A 494 11.07 6.14 -2.33
CA HIS A 494 9.68 5.93 -1.88
C HIS A 494 9.59 5.50 -0.40
N GLN A 495 8.67 6.10 0.37
CA GLN A 495 8.63 5.99 1.84
C GLN A 495 7.43 5.19 2.38
N ALA A 496 6.89 4.26 1.60
CA ALA A 496 5.84 3.35 2.05
C ALA A 496 5.74 2.12 1.14
N ASN A 497 5.06 1.07 1.57
CA ASN A 497 4.68 -0.02 0.66
C ASN A 497 3.61 0.41 -0.35
N HIS A 498 2.75 1.34 0.04
CA HIS A 498 1.64 1.84 -0.77
C HIS A 498 2.00 3.04 -1.65
N ILE A 499 1.33 3.16 -2.80
CA ILE A 499 1.36 4.29 -3.73
C ILE A 499 -0.07 4.62 -4.18
N GLN A 500 -0.48 5.89 -4.10
CA GLN A 500 -1.79 6.36 -4.56
C GLN A 500 -1.77 6.62 -6.06
N VAL A 501 -2.84 6.29 -6.78
CA VAL A 501 -2.97 6.55 -8.23
C VAL A 501 -4.32 7.14 -8.59
N ALA A 502 -4.34 8.08 -9.55
CA ALA A 502 -5.54 8.63 -10.17
C ALA A 502 -5.30 8.93 -11.66
N TYR A 503 -6.27 8.61 -12.52
CA TYR A 503 -6.15 8.78 -13.97
C TYR A 503 -6.38 10.23 -14.42
N GLY A 504 -5.62 10.68 -15.41
CA GLY A 504 -6.03 11.79 -16.28
C GLY A 504 -6.68 11.28 -17.57
N GLU A 505 -7.10 12.20 -18.44
CA GLU A 505 -7.67 11.88 -19.76
C GLU A 505 -6.61 11.79 -20.87
N SER A 506 -5.57 12.61 -20.76
CA SER A 506 -4.38 12.65 -21.60
C SER A 506 -3.15 12.95 -20.76
N TYR A 507 -1.94 12.78 -21.33
CA TYR A 507 -0.70 13.16 -20.66
C TYR A 507 -0.72 14.60 -20.16
N GLU A 508 -1.18 15.54 -20.99
CA GLU A 508 -1.28 16.96 -20.65
C GLU A 508 -2.22 17.20 -19.46
N SER A 509 -3.42 16.59 -19.48
CA SER A 509 -4.36 16.71 -18.36
C SER A 509 -3.81 16.09 -17.06
N THR A 510 -3.01 15.01 -17.17
CA THR A 510 -2.37 14.37 -16.02
C THR A 510 -1.29 15.27 -15.43
N VAL A 511 -0.51 15.94 -16.28
CA VAL A 511 0.48 16.94 -15.86
C VAL A 511 -0.20 18.15 -15.20
N GLU A 512 -1.29 18.68 -15.78
CA GLU A 512 -2.09 19.75 -15.19
C GLU A 512 -2.65 19.35 -13.81
N ALA A 513 -3.18 18.13 -13.69
CA ALA A 513 -3.68 17.60 -12.43
C ALA A 513 -2.58 17.43 -11.38
N ALA A 514 -1.39 16.95 -11.78
CA ALA A 514 -0.23 16.84 -10.89
C ALA A 514 0.22 18.22 -10.38
N TYR A 515 0.29 19.22 -11.26
CA TYR A 515 0.63 20.60 -10.88
C TYR A 515 -0.39 21.24 -9.95
N LEU A 516 -1.69 21.07 -10.23
CA LEU A 516 -2.73 21.56 -9.34
C LEU A 516 -2.65 20.89 -7.96
N LYS A 517 -2.49 19.56 -7.93
CA LYS A 517 -2.38 18.78 -6.70
C LYS A 517 -1.15 19.16 -5.89
N ALA A 518 0.01 19.27 -6.52
CA ALA A 518 1.23 19.72 -5.87
C ALA A 518 1.06 21.12 -5.24
N SER A 519 0.46 22.05 -5.99
CA SER A 519 0.21 23.42 -5.50
C SER A 519 -0.77 23.45 -4.33
N ALA A 520 -1.81 22.62 -4.36
CA ALA A 520 -2.78 22.48 -3.28
C ALA A 520 -2.15 21.89 -2.00
N LEU A 521 -1.37 20.81 -2.13
CA LEU A 521 -0.69 20.16 -1.03
C LEU A 521 0.34 21.09 -0.36
N ASP A 522 1.14 21.80 -1.16
CA ASP A 522 2.10 22.79 -0.66
C ASP A 522 1.42 23.93 0.09
N ALA A 523 0.33 24.47 -0.47
CA ALA A 523 -0.44 25.53 0.20
C ALA A 523 -1.16 25.06 1.47
N LEU A 524 -1.42 23.75 1.63
CA LEU A 524 -1.89 23.16 2.88
C LEU A 524 -0.77 22.97 3.91
N GLY A 525 0.51 23.09 3.51
CA GLY A 525 1.68 22.92 4.36
C GLY A 525 2.36 21.55 4.26
N ILE A 526 2.02 20.75 3.25
CA ILE A 526 2.68 19.46 2.95
C ILE A 526 3.86 19.74 2.01
N LYS A 527 5.05 19.28 2.37
CA LYS A 527 6.26 19.49 1.55
C LYS A 527 6.23 18.60 0.31
N VAL A 528 6.16 19.18 -0.87
CA VAL A 528 5.99 18.42 -2.13
C VAL A 528 7.31 18.27 -2.89
N ARG A 529 7.54 17.05 -3.40
CA ARG A 529 8.66 16.71 -4.28
C ARG A 529 8.15 16.05 -5.55
N PHE A 530 8.60 16.53 -6.70
CA PHE A 530 8.34 15.88 -7.98
C PHE A 530 9.39 14.80 -8.24
N CYS A 531 8.94 13.62 -8.66
CA CYS A 531 9.79 12.48 -8.94
C CYS A 531 9.63 12.04 -10.41
N GLY A 532 10.71 12.14 -11.19
CA GLY A 532 10.75 11.72 -12.59
C GLY A 532 10.64 12.85 -13.61
N GLU A 533 10.21 12.49 -14.81
CA GLU A 533 9.97 13.43 -15.91
C GLU A 533 8.60 14.10 -15.78
N ILE A 534 8.58 15.43 -15.82
CA ILE A 534 7.39 16.27 -15.86
C ILE A 534 7.63 17.55 -16.65
#